data_AF-A0A542US90-F1
#
_entry.id   AF-A0A542US90-F1
#
_cell.length_a   1.000
_cell.length_b   1.000
_cell.length_c   1.000
_cell.angle_alpha   90.00
_cell.angle_beta   90.00
_cell.angle_gamma   90.00
#
_symmetry.space_group_name_H-M   'P 1'
#
loop_
_entity.id
_entity.type
_entity.pdbx_description
1 polymer ?
#
loop_
_entity_poly.entity_id
_entity_poly.type
_entity_poly.pdbx_seq_one_letter_code
_entity_poly.pdbx_strand_id
1 'polypeptide(L)'
;MAVGAELSTLKQLHRTFQENAAQAAEIKSVVDRGLDSAVWTGRYSDDFRTAWQDYRANLDRLQEALDGAAQDVRTNHNNIAAATGEPDRI
;
A
#
# COMPACT_ATOMS: atom_id res chain seq x y z
N MET A 1 20.65 9.60 -21.84
CA MET A 1 19.21 9.26 -21.94
C MET A 1 18.79 8.08 -21.05
N ALA A 2 19.68 7.39 -20.33
CA ALA A 2 19.28 6.27 -19.46
C ALA A 2 18.64 6.70 -18.12
N VAL A 3 19.15 7.76 -17.50
CA VAL A 3 18.73 8.20 -16.15
C VAL A 3 17.26 8.63 -16.11
N GLY A 4 16.78 9.42 -17.08
CA GLY A 4 15.38 9.85 -17.09
C GLY A 4 14.38 8.68 -17.22
N ALA A 5 14.75 7.62 -17.95
CA ALA A 5 13.95 6.40 -18.01
C ALA A 5 13.92 5.67 -16.66
N GLU A 6 15.06 5.57 -15.96
CA GLU A 6 15.15 4.98 -14.63
C GLU A 6 14.38 5.79 -13.56
N LEU A 7 14.44 7.12 -13.59
CA LEU A 7 13.63 7.97 -12.72
C LEU A 7 12.13 7.75 -12.97
N SER A 8 11.72 7.64 -14.25
CA SER A 8 10.32 7.38 -14.59
C SER A 8 9.81 6.03 -14.07
N THR A 9 10.65 4.98 -14.11
CA THR A 9 10.26 3.65 -13.60
C THR A 9 10.20 3.64 -12.07
N LEU A 10 11.12 4.31 -11.38
CA LEU A 10 11.08 4.47 -9.93
C LEU A 10 9.86 5.27 -9.49
N LYS A 11 9.50 6.34 -10.19
CA LYS A 11 8.29 7.13 -9.95
C LYS A 11 7.02 6.30 -10.12
N GLN A 12 6.96 5.45 -11.14
CA GLN A 12 5.83 4.55 -11.34
C GLN A 12 5.77 3.47 -10.25
N LEU A 13 6.91 2.92 -9.84
CA LEU A 13 6.97 1.95 -8.73
C LEU A 13 6.51 2.55 -7.40
N HIS A 14 6.98 3.77 -7.08
CA HIS A 14 6.52 4.52 -5.90
C HIS A 14 5.00 4.67 -5.89
N ARG A 15 4.43 5.09 -7.01
CA ARG A 15 2.97 5.24 -7.16
C ARG A 15 2.25 3.91 -6.96
N THR A 16 2.74 2.83 -7.55
CA THR A 16 2.17 1.48 -7.36
C THR A 16 2.14 1.10 -5.89
N PHE A 17 3.23 1.33 -5.13
CA PHE A 17 3.25 1.01 -3.71
C PHE A 17 2.24 1.84 -2.91
N GLN A 18 2.15 3.16 -3.17
CA GLN A 18 1.16 4.02 -2.50
C GLN A 18 -0.28 3.62 -2.82
N GLU A 19 -0.59 3.32 -4.08
CA GLU A 19 -1.93 2.90 -4.49
C GLU A 19 -2.35 1.58 -3.84
N ASN A 20 -1.44 0.61 -3.75
CA ASN A 20 -1.73 -0.68 -3.11
C ASN A 20 -1.79 -0.57 -1.58
N ALA A 21 -1.00 0.31 -0.96
CA ALA A 21 -1.10 0.58 0.48
C ALA A 21 -2.48 1.17 0.83
N ALA A 22 -2.94 2.15 0.04
CA ALA A 22 -4.27 2.73 0.19
C ALA A 22 -5.39 1.70 -0.04
N GLN A 23 -5.23 0.81 -1.03
CA GLN A 23 -6.20 -0.27 -1.27
C GLN A 23 -6.26 -1.26 -0.11
N ALA A 24 -5.13 -1.62 0.51
CA ALA A 24 -5.11 -2.49 1.68
C ALA A 24 -5.91 -1.88 2.85
N ALA A 25 -5.71 -0.59 3.10
CA ALA A 25 -6.48 0.17 4.10
C ALA A 25 -7.98 0.23 3.76
N GLU A 26 -8.33 0.46 2.48
CA GLU A 26 -9.72 0.53 2.04
C GLU A 26 -10.43 -0.81 2.16
N ILE A 27 -9.80 -1.93 1.78
CA ILE A 27 -10.36 -3.28 1.94
C ILE A 27 -10.72 -3.52 3.41
N LYS A 28 -9.80 -3.19 4.32
CA LYS A 28 -10.04 -3.32 5.76
C LYS A 28 -11.26 -2.48 6.19
N SER A 29 -11.28 -1.21 5.83
CA SER A 29 -12.37 -0.26 6.17
C SER A 29 -13.74 -0.68 5.61
N VAL A 30 -13.80 -1.14 4.36
CA VAL A 30 -15.04 -1.57 3.71
C VAL A 30 -15.58 -2.84 4.36
N VAL A 31 -14.73 -3.81 4.64
CA VAL A 31 -15.16 -5.07 5.26
C VAL A 31 -15.58 -4.84 6.71
N ASP A 32 -14.84 -4.05 7.49
CA ASP A 32 -15.21 -3.69 8.87
C ASP A 32 -16.60 -3.03 8.90
N ARG A 33 -16.83 -2.01 8.06
CA ARG A 33 -18.16 -1.36 7.93
C ARG A 33 -19.26 -2.35 7.50
N GLY A 34 -18.94 -3.27 6.60
CA GLY A 34 -19.87 -4.30 6.15
C GLY A 34 -20.27 -5.26 7.29
N LEU A 35 -19.31 -5.69 8.09
CA LEU A 35 -19.54 -6.58 9.23
C LEU A 35 -20.34 -5.91 10.35
N ASP A 36 -20.09 -4.62 10.60
CA ASP A 36 -20.78 -3.84 11.63
C ASP A 36 -22.22 -3.49 11.24
N SER A 37 -22.49 -3.28 9.95
CA SER A 37 -23.83 -2.91 9.44
C SER A 37 -24.74 -4.10 9.14
N ALA A 38 -24.19 -5.30 8.95
CA ALA A 38 -24.96 -6.49 8.62
C ALA A 38 -25.45 -7.25 9.85
N VAL A 39 -26.76 -7.56 9.90
CA VAL A 39 -27.32 -8.55 10.84
C VAL A 39 -27.04 -9.95 10.31
N TRP A 40 -25.77 -10.35 10.32
CA TRP A 40 -25.30 -11.67 9.94
C TRP A 40 -24.83 -12.42 11.18
N THR A 41 -25.64 -13.38 11.62
CA THR A 41 -25.44 -14.14 12.87
C THR A 41 -25.40 -15.64 12.62
N GLY A 42 -24.70 -16.38 13.48
CA GLY A 42 -24.59 -17.83 13.42
C GLY A 42 -23.18 -18.30 13.05
N ARG A 43 -22.95 -19.61 13.13
CA ARG A 43 -21.62 -20.23 13.07
C ARG A 43 -20.73 -19.71 11.95
N TYR A 44 -21.21 -19.66 10.71
CA TYR A 44 -20.41 -19.20 9.58
C TYR A 44 -19.99 -17.72 9.67
N SER A 45 -20.82 -16.90 10.29
CA SER A 45 -20.52 -15.49 10.52
C SER A 45 -19.47 -15.30 11.62
N ASP A 46 -19.48 -16.16 12.64
CA ASP A 46 -18.51 -16.16 13.72
C ASP A 46 -17.15 -16.69 13.23
N ASP A 47 -17.17 -17.76 12.43
CA ASP A 47 -15.99 -18.33 11.76
C ASP A 47 -15.31 -17.27 10.88
N PHE A 48 -16.09 -16.54 10.08
CA PHE A 48 -15.55 -15.46 9.26
C PHE A 48 -14.99 -14.30 10.09
N ARG A 49 -15.74 -13.80 11.09
CA ARG A 49 -15.27 -12.69 11.95
C ARG A 49 -13.99 -13.05 12.70
N THR A 50 -13.81 -14.31 13.06
CA THR A 50 -12.59 -14.83 13.67
C THR A 50 -11.43 -14.78 12.68
N ALA A 51 -11.58 -15.38 11.48
CA ALA A 51 -10.55 -15.35 10.44
C ALA A 51 -10.22 -13.91 9.98
N TRP A 52 -11.21 -13.03 9.98
CA TRP A 52 -11.05 -11.63 9.62
C TRP A 52 -10.07 -10.88 10.54
N GLN A 53 -9.95 -11.25 11.83
CA GLN A 53 -8.97 -10.64 12.74
C GLN A 53 -7.52 -10.85 12.27
N ASP A 54 -7.23 -12.01 11.71
CA ASP A 54 -5.90 -12.30 11.16
C ASP A 54 -5.69 -11.59 9.82
N TYR A 55 -6.71 -11.58 8.96
CA TYR A 55 -6.64 -10.91 7.66
C TYR A 55 -6.45 -9.40 7.80
N ARG A 56 -7.17 -8.73 8.70
CA ARG A 56 -6.99 -7.29 8.94
C ARG A 56 -5.58 -6.97 9.44
N ALA A 57 -5.01 -7.80 10.30
CA ALA A 57 -3.66 -7.59 10.80
C ALA A 57 -2.61 -7.80 9.69
N ASN A 58 -2.87 -8.72 8.76
CA ASN A 58 -2.02 -8.91 7.59
C ASN A 58 -2.14 -7.75 6.59
N LEU A 59 -3.33 -7.17 6.43
CA LEU A 59 -3.52 -5.95 5.63
C LEU A 59 -2.78 -4.76 6.24
N ASP A 60 -2.80 -4.60 7.56
CA ASP A 60 -2.01 -3.56 8.24
C ASP A 60 -0.50 -3.74 7.97
N ARG A 61 0.02 -4.96 8.11
CA ARG A 61 1.43 -5.26 7.80
C ARG A 61 1.78 -5.04 6.33
N LEU A 62 0.86 -5.38 5.42
CA LEU A 62 1.05 -5.15 3.99
C LEU A 62 1.11 -3.65 3.70
N GLN A 63 0.20 -2.86 4.28
CA GLN A 63 0.20 -1.42 4.16
C GLN A 63 1.53 -0.82 4.65
N GLU A 64 1.97 -1.19 5.86
CA GLU A 64 3.25 -0.73 6.44
C GLU A 64 4.45 -1.07 5.53
N ALA A 65 4.49 -2.29 4.99
CA ALA A 65 5.56 -2.72 4.10
C ALA A 65 5.57 -1.94 2.78
N LEU A 66 4.40 -1.67 2.20
CA LEU A 66 4.27 -0.89 0.97
C LEU A 66 4.62 0.59 1.19
N ASP A 67 4.19 1.18 2.30
CA ASP A 67 4.53 2.55 2.67
C ASP A 67 6.04 2.70 2.91
N GLY A 68 6.66 1.74 3.58
CA GLY A 68 8.11 1.69 3.76
C GLY A 68 8.85 1.59 2.42
N ALA A 69 8.45 0.65 1.56
CA ALA A 69 9.04 0.49 0.24
C ALA A 69 8.87 1.74 -0.65
N ALA A 70 7.72 2.43 -0.56
CA ALA A 70 7.52 3.71 -1.24
C ALA A 70 8.51 4.76 -0.75
N GLN A 71 8.73 4.89 0.56
CA GLN A 71 9.71 5.84 1.11
C GLN A 71 11.13 5.55 0.64
N ASP A 72 11.52 4.27 0.55
CA ASP A 72 12.82 3.86 0.04
C ASP A 72 12.99 4.21 -1.45
N VAL A 73 11.98 3.89 -2.28
CA VAL A 73 11.99 4.24 -3.71
C VAL A 73 12.06 5.75 -3.91
N ARG A 74 11.31 6.53 -3.12
CA ARG A 74 11.34 8.00 -3.14
C ARG A 74 12.73 8.53 -2.84
N THR A 75 13.37 7.99 -1.80
CA THR A 75 14.73 8.35 -1.40
C THR A 75 15.72 8.04 -2.52
N ASN A 76 15.65 6.85 -3.09
CA ASN A 76 16.51 6.44 -4.20
C ASN A 76 16.32 7.33 -5.44
N HIS A 77 15.07 7.58 -5.85
CA HIS A 77 14.75 8.46 -6.96
C HIS A 77 15.35 9.85 -6.78
N ASN A 78 15.13 10.46 -5.62
CA ASN A 78 15.61 11.81 -5.34
C ASN A 78 17.14 11.91 -5.27
N ASN A 79 17.80 10.86 -4.75
CA ASN A 79 19.26 10.77 -4.75
C ASN A 79 19.83 10.69 -6.18
N ILE A 80 19.22 9.87 -7.05
CA ILE A 80 19.63 9.75 -8.45
C ILE A 80 19.40 11.08 -9.18
N ALA A 81 18.23 11.70 -9.00
CA ALA A 81 17.92 12.99 -9.62
C ALA A 81 18.92 14.08 -9.19
N ALA A 82 19.24 14.15 -7.90
CA ALA A 82 20.23 15.09 -7.37
C ALA A 82 21.65 14.83 -7.91
N ALA A 83 22.08 13.57 -7.97
CA ALA A 83 23.41 13.19 -8.46
C ALA A 83 23.61 13.44 -9.96
N THR A 84 22.51 13.43 -10.72
CA THR A 84 22.52 13.55 -12.19
C THR A 84 22.10 14.93 -12.69
N GLY A 85 21.71 15.83 -11.79
CA GLY A 85 21.27 17.19 -12.12
C GLY A 85 19.84 17.28 -12.65
N GLU A 86 19.07 16.20 -12.56
CA GLU A 86 17.67 16.17 -12.99
C GLU A 86 16.77 16.88 -11.95
N PRO A 87 15.83 17.74 -12.40
CA PRO A 87 14.92 18.45 -11.49
C PRO A 87 13.72 17.61 -11.04
N ASP A 88 13.41 16.48 -11.68
CA ASP A 88 12.24 15.65 -11.33
C ASP A 88 12.48 14.97 -9.97
N ARG A 89 11.65 15.30 -8.98
CA ARG A 89 11.69 14.76 -7.62
C ARG A 89 10.28 14.35 -7.20
N ILE A 90 10.20 13.30 -6.39
CA ILE A 90 8.94 12.73 -5.86
C ILE A 90 8.93 12.71 -4.33
#